data_AF-A0A2V6ZAG7-F1
#
_entry.id   AF-A0A2V6ZAG7-F1
#
_cell.length_a   1.000
_cell.length_b   1.000
_cell.length_c   1.000
_cell.angle_alpha   90.00
_cell.angle_beta   90.00
_cell.angle_gamma   90.00
#
_symmetry.space_group_name_H-M   'P 1'
#
loop_
_entity.id
_entity.type
_entity.pdbx_description
1 polymer ?
#
loop_
_entity_poly.entity_id
_entity_poly.type
_entity_poly.pdbx_seq_one_letter_code
_entity_poly.pdbx_strand_id
1 'polypeptide(L)' 'MLLDVAIKQDGVTDCFAFNNRSYLFPPNWSNPAWALSSATYWVSVRIVAAEIEEVRVFYLVNQGNQRNGLRLEPTVPR' A
#
# COMPACT_ATOMS: atom_id res chain seq x y z
N MET A 1 -12.75 -5.86 -12.74
CA MET A 1 -11.87 -4.88 -12.08
C MET A 1 -11.55 -5.43 -10.70
N LEU A 2 -10.27 -5.70 -10.41
CA LEU A 2 -9.84 -6.13 -9.09
C LEU A 2 -9.54 -4.88 -8.28
N LEU A 3 -10.17 -4.75 -7.11
CA LEU A 3 -9.82 -3.72 -6.14
C LEU A 3 -8.76 -4.32 -5.22
N ASP A 4 -7.54 -3.81 -5.31
CA ASP A 4 -6.46 -4.16 -4.39
C ASP A 4 -6.36 -3.07 -3.31
N VAL A 5 -6.32 -3.46 -2.04
CA VAL A 5 -6.22 -2.53 -0.91
C VAL A 5 -4.95 -2.80 -0.11
N ALA A 6 -4.16 -1.77 0.19
CA ALA A 6 -3.05 -1.91 1.13
C ALA A 6 -3.58 -1.95 2.58
N ILE A 7 -3.17 -2.96 3.34
CA ILE A 7 -3.57 -3.17 4.73
C ILE A 7 -2.34 -3.12 5.63
N LYS A 8 -2.39 -2.25 6.63
CA LYS A 8 -1.50 -2.25 7.80
C LYS A 8 -2.29 -2.74 9.02
N GLN A 9 -1.74 -3.71 9.74
CA GLN A 9 -2.34 -4.29 10.95
C GLN A 9 -1.49 -3.93 12.17
N ASP A 10 -2.13 -3.65 13.30
CA ASP A 10 -1.40 -3.39 14.54
C ASP A 10 -0.68 -4.67 15.00
N GLY A 11 0.57 -4.51 15.44
CA GLY A 11 1.45 -5.62 15.82
C GLY A 11 2.20 -6.25 14.64
N VAL A 12 1.88 -5.90 13.40
CA VAL A 12 2.53 -6.46 12.20
C VAL A 12 3.41 -5.40 11.52
N THR A 13 4.69 -5.70 11.37
CA THR A 13 5.68 -4.78 10.79
C THR A 13 5.50 -4.58 9.29
N ASP A 14 5.11 -5.62 8.57
CA ASP A 14 4.93 -5.55 7.13
C ASP A 14 3.52 -5.04 6.76
N CYS A 15 3.42 -4.40 5.61
CA CYS A 15 2.14 -4.03 5.00
C CYS A 15 1.82 -5.06 3.91
N PHE A 16 0.54 -5.36 3.68
CA PHE A 16 0.14 -6.35 2.68
C PHE A 16 -0.87 -5.77 1.70
N ALA A 17 -0.76 -6.12 0.42
CA ALA A 17 -1.89 -5.93 -0.49
C ALA A 17 -2.97 -6.98 -0.22
N PHE A 18 -4.23 -6.58 -0.36
CA PHE A 18 -5.39 -7.43 -0.13
C PHE A 18 -6.28 -7.48 -1.36
N ASN A 19 -6.61 -8.70 -1.79
CA ASN A 19 -7.63 -9.00 -2.79
C ASN A 19 -8.18 -10.43 -2.61
N ASN A 20 -8.96 -10.93 -3.57
CA ASN A 20 -9.59 -12.24 -3.45
C ASN A 20 -8.62 -13.42 -3.29
N ARG A 21 -7.34 -13.32 -3.73
CA ARG A 21 -6.38 -14.40 -3.47
C ARG A 21 -5.85 -14.38 -2.04
N SER A 22 -6.03 -13.28 -1.31
CA SER A 22 -5.68 -13.18 0.11
C SER A 22 -6.45 -14.17 0.99
N TYR A 23 -7.69 -14.54 0.61
CA TYR A 23 -8.49 -15.55 1.32
C TYR A 23 -7.84 -16.94 1.38
N LEU A 24 -6.88 -17.21 0.49
CA LEU A 24 -6.14 -18.48 0.47
C LEU A 24 -5.06 -18.56 1.56
N PHE A 25 -4.82 -17.47 2.30
CA PHE A 25 -3.73 -17.36 3.28
C PHE A 25 -4.26 -17.08 4.71
N PRO A 26 -4.95 -18.04 5.36
CA PRO A 26 -5.37 -17.90 6.75
C PRO A 26 -4.16 -17.86 7.71
N PRO A 27 -4.31 -17.29 8.93
CA PRO A 27 -5.54 -16.74 9.50
C PRO A 27 -5.80 -15.28 9.13
N ASN A 28 -4.77 -14.52 8.75
CA ASN A 28 -4.86 -13.06 8.62
C ASN A 28 -5.14 -12.58 7.19
N TRP A 29 -5.33 -13.52 6.26
CA TRP A 29 -5.53 -13.26 4.84
C TRP A 29 -4.42 -12.36 4.28
N SER A 30 -3.18 -12.67 4.65
CA SER A 30 -1.99 -11.89 4.30
C SER A 30 -1.14 -12.73 3.36
N ASN A 31 -1.26 -12.50 2.06
CA ASN A 31 -0.48 -13.21 1.06
C ASN A 31 1.01 -12.78 1.19
N PRO A 32 1.95 -13.69 1.51
CA PRO A 32 3.34 -13.34 1.71
C PRO A 32 4.03 -12.78 0.46
N ALA A 33 3.55 -13.14 -0.73
CA ALA A 33 4.07 -12.60 -1.99
C ALA A 33 3.78 -11.11 -2.17
N TRP A 34 2.89 -10.54 -1.35
CA TRP A 34 2.49 -9.13 -1.37
C TRP A 34 2.88 -8.39 -0.10
N ALA A 35 3.81 -8.96 0.67
CA ALA A 35 4.43 -8.28 1.78
C ALA A 35 5.27 -7.11 1.26
N LEU A 36 5.05 -5.94 1.84
CA LEU A 36 5.87 -4.76 1.68
C LEU A 36 6.56 -4.51 3.02
N SER A 37 7.89 -4.64 3.01
CA SER A 37 8.70 -4.48 4.22
C SER A 37 8.61 -3.06 4.80
N SER A 38 8.96 -2.92 6.07
CA SER A 38 8.98 -1.61 6.72
C SER A 38 10.09 -0.72 6.13
N ALA A 39 9.72 0.21 5.26
CA ALA A 39 10.58 1.23 4.67
C ALA A 39 9.76 2.41 4.13
N THR A 40 10.43 3.41 3.56
CA THR A 40 9.77 4.47 2.78
C THR A 40 10.00 4.22 1.29
N TYR A 41 8.93 4.24 0.51
CA TYR A 41 8.95 3.92 -0.91
C TYR A 41 8.53 5.13 -1.73
N TRP A 42 9.07 5.25 -2.94
CA TRP A 42 8.56 6.18 -3.94
C TRP A 42 7.49 5.46 -4.74
N VAL A 43 6.28 5.98 -4.74
CA VAL A 43 5.16 5.40 -5.48
C VAL A 43 4.66 6.38 -6.54
N SER A 44 4.61 5.94 -7.79
CA SER A 44 4.01 6.69 -8.89
C SER A 44 2.56 6.25 -9.05
N VAL A 45 1.64 7.20 -8.93
CA VAL A 45 0.20 6.99 -9.12
C VAL A 45 -0.18 7.60 -10.47
N ARG A 46 -0.66 6.75 -11.38
CA ARG A 46 -1.20 7.15 -12.68
C ARG A 46 -2.71 7.02 -12.66
N ILE A 47 -3.43 8.11 -12.90
CA ILE A 47 -4.87 8.14 -13.07
C ILE A 47 -5.15 8.28 -14.56
N VAL A 48 -5.95 7.36 -15.11
CA VAL A 48 -6.39 7.39 -16.51
C VAL A 48 -7.91 7.39 -16.52
N ALA A 49 -8.52 8.42 -17.11
CA ALA A 49 -9.97 8.56 -17.24
C ALA A 49 -10.34 9.34 -18.50
N ALA A 50 -10.97 8.67 -19.48
CA ALA A 50 -11.25 9.23 -20.79
C ALA A 50 -9.98 9.84 -21.43
N GLU A 51 -9.94 11.15 -21.64
CA GLU A 51 -8.79 11.88 -22.18
C GLU A 51 -7.82 12.39 -21.10
N ILE A 52 -8.13 12.17 -19.81
CA ILE A 52 -7.28 12.57 -18.70
C ILE A 52 -6.25 11.47 -18.43
N GLU A 53 -4.98 11.84 -18.50
CA GLU A 53 -3.87 11.06 -17.97
C GLU A 53 -3.04 11.96 -17.04
N GLU A 54 -2.98 11.59 -15.76
CA GLU A 54 -2.24 12.32 -14.74
C GLU A 54 -1.31 11.37 -13.99
N VAL A 55 -0.07 11.80 -13.76
CA VAL A 55 0.93 11.05 -13.01
C VAL A 55 1.47 11.91 -11.87
N ARG A 56 1.43 11.37 -10.65
CA ARG A 56 1.95 12.01 -9.44
C ARG A 56 2.82 11.03 -8.66
N VAL A 57 3.89 11.52 -8.05
CA VAL A 57 4.78 10.70 -7.20
C VAL A 57 4.58 11.08 -5.73
N PHE A 58 4.48 10.07 -4.88
CA PHE A 58 4.31 10.20 -3.43
C PHE A 58 5.38 9.40 -2.68
N TYR A 59 5.62 9.76 -1.44
CA TYR A 59 6.27 8.90 -0.47
C TYR A 59 5.22 8.02 0.20
N LEU A 60 5.31 6.70 0.02
CA LEU A 60 4.59 5.74 0.84
C LEU A 60 5.47 5.43 2.05
N VAL A 61 5.16 6.04 3.18
CA VAL A 61 5.80 5.74 4.46
C VAL A 61 5.16 4.48 5.01
N ASN A 62 5.94 3.42 5.20
CA ASN A 62 5.53 2.20 5.88
C ASN A 62 6.52 1.91 7.03
N GLN A 63 6.26 2.45 8.22
CA GLN A 63 7.18 2.33 9.35
C GLN A 63 6.50 1.80 10.60
N GLY A 64 7.24 1.02 11.38
CA GLY A 64 6.75 0.46 12.65
C GLY A 64 5.65 -0.57 12.46
N ASN A 65 5.01 -0.96 13.56
CA ASN A 65 3.99 -2.00 13.61
C ASN A 65 2.60 -1.46 13.99
N GLN A 66 2.36 -0.16 13.83
CA GLN A 66 1.09 0.50 14.15
C GLN A 66 0.45 1.02 12.87
N ARG A 67 -0.89 1.07 12.81
CA ARG A 67 -1.65 1.57 11.66
C ARG A 67 -1.24 2.97 11.20
N ASN A 68 -0.95 3.88 12.14
CA ASN A 68 -0.51 5.24 11.83
C ASN A 68 0.88 5.33 11.19
N GLY A 69 1.59 4.20 11.13
CA GLY A 69 2.87 4.03 10.46
C GLY A 69 2.77 3.87 8.94
N LEU A 70 1.56 3.64 8.39
CA LEU A 70 1.31 3.64 6.96
C LEU A 70 0.70 4.98 6.53
N ARG A 71 1.42 5.77 5.73
CA ARG A 71 0.98 7.09 5.26
C ARG A 71 1.40 7.33 3.81
N LEU A 72 0.59 8.10 3.09
CA LEU A 72 0.92 8.60 1.76
C LEU A 72 1.21 10.11 1.88
N GLU A 73 2.44 10.50 1.59
CA GLU A 73 2.93 11.88 1.74
C GLU A 73 3.34 12.45 0.36
N PRO A 74 3.09 13.73 0.06
CA PRO A 74 3.56 14.36 -1.18
C PRO A 74 5.10 14.36 -1.27
N THR A 75 5.65 14.29 -2.49
CA THR A 75 7.10 14.41 -2.73
C THR A 75 7.64 15.84 -2.74
N VAL A 76 6.77 16.85 -2.61
CA VAL A 76 7.11 18.28 -2.65
C VAL A 76 6.72 18.91 -1.31
N PRO A 77 7.52 19.84 -0.72
CA PRO A 77 7.08 20.58 0.46
C PRO A 77 5.85 21.42 0.13
N ARG A 78 4.91 21.50 1.06
CA ARG A 78 3.73 22.39 1.00
C ARG A 78 4.13 23.85 0.83
#